data_AF-A0A9X4KV31-F1
#
_entry.id   AF-A0A9X4KV31-F1
#
_cell.length_a   1.000
_cell.length_b   1.000
_cell.length_c   1.000
_cell.angle_alpha   90.00
_cell.angle_beta   90.00
_cell.angle_gamma   90.00
#
_symmetry.space_group_name_H-M   'P 1'
#
loop_
_entity.id
_entity.type
_entity.pdbx_description
1 polymer ?
#
loop_
_entity_poly.entity_id
_entity_poly.type
_entity_poly.pdbx_seq_one_letter_code
_entity_poly.pdbx_strand_id
1 'polypeptide(L)' 'MSYRGASSSAYGDAAKSHAAITHVAIYLGDGKLLQTYSKDSGGVRIDTIEGTTWEKRFLFGGSAL' A
#
# COMPACT_ATOMS: atom_id res chain seq x y z
N MET A 1 -3.54 5.26 1.81
CA MET A 1 -3.55 6.69 1.37
C MET A 1 -3.54 6.80 -0.14
N SER A 2 -4.09 7.87 -0.70
CA SER A 2 -4.07 8.14 -2.15
C SER A 2 -2.64 8.27 -2.71
N TYR A 3 -2.46 7.97 -3.99
CA TYR A 3 -1.18 8.18 -4.67
C TYR A 3 -0.90 9.69 -4.82
N ARG A 4 0.32 10.12 -4.50
CA ARG A 4 0.79 11.52 -4.53
C ARG A 4 2.05 11.70 -5.38
N GLY A 5 2.30 10.79 -6.33
CA GLY A 5 3.47 10.82 -7.21
C GLY A 5 4.63 9.95 -6.70
N ALA A 6 5.76 10.03 -7.39
CA ALA A 6 6.90 9.13 -7.17
C ALA A 6 7.83 9.55 -6.01
N SER A 7 7.82 10.81 -5.59
CA SER A 7 8.72 11.31 -4.54
C SER A 7 8.36 10.75 -3.17
N SER A 8 9.34 10.21 -2.43
CA SER A 8 9.15 9.74 -1.06
C SER A 8 8.78 10.86 -0.10
N SER A 9 9.23 12.10 -0.34
CA SER A 9 8.91 13.26 0.51
C SER A 9 7.41 13.60 0.54
N ALA A 10 6.64 13.16 -0.47
CA ALA A 10 5.19 13.36 -0.53
C ALA A 10 4.41 12.47 0.47
N TYR A 11 5.09 11.53 1.13
CA TYR A 11 4.51 10.50 2.01
C TYR A 11 5.11 10.52 3.43
N GLY A 12 5.60 11.67 3.90
CA GLY A 12 6.11 11.80 5.27
C GLY A 12 5.04 11.60 6.36
N ASP A 13 5.47 11.56 7.63
CA ASP A 13 4.62 11.16 8.76
C ASP A 13 3.36 12.03 8.93
N ALA A 14 3.49 13.35 8.76
CA ALA A 14 2.33 14.27 8.82
C ALA A 14 1.31 14.00 7.71
N ALA A 15 1.74 13.51 6.54
CA ALA A 15 0.83 13.11 5.48
C ALA A 15 0.14 11.78 5.81
N LYS A 16 0.80 10.89 6.53
CA LYS A 16 0.27 9.57 6.93
C LYS A 16 -0.68 9.66 8.11
N SER A 17 -0.44 10.54 9.08
CA SER A 17 -1.27 10.68 10.31
C SER A 17 -2.71 11.09 10.04
N HIS A 18 -2.98 11.80 8.94
CA HIS A 18 -4.33 12.24 8.53
C HIS A 18 -4.83 11.55 7.26
N ALA A 19 -4.15 10.50 6.80
CA ALA A 19 -4.50 9.87 5.54
C ALA A 19 -5.74 8.98 5.65
N ALA A 20 -6.68 9.16 4.72
CA ALA A 20 -7.73 8.19 4.48
C ALA A 20 -7.18 6.87 3.93
N ILE A 21 -7.76 5.76 4.37
CA ILE A 21 -7.50 4.42 3.82
C ILE A 21 -8.24 4.33 2.49
N THR A 22 -7.54 3.96 1.43
CA THR A 22 -8.07 3.90 0.05
C THR A 22 -7.86 2.54 -0.59
N HIS A 23 -7.21 1.62 0.12
CA HIS A 23 -6.80 0.31 -0.38
C HIS A 23 -6.49 -0.61 0.80
N VAL A 24 -6.68 -1.92 0.63
CA VAL A 24 -6.38 -2.97 1.61
C VAL A 24 -5.83 -4.21 0.90
N ALA A 25 -4.89 -4.90 1.54
CA ALA A 25 -4.28 -6.13 1.04
C ALA A 25 -4.09 -7.13 2.18
N ILE A 26 -3.99 -8.42 1.84
CA ILE A 26 -3.63 -9.48 2.79
C ILE A 26 -2.12 -9.67 2.71
N TYR A 27 -1.43 -9.51 3.84
CA TYR A 27 0.00 -9.79 3.92
C TYR A 27 0.24 -11.31 3.94
N LEU A 28 1.08 -11.79 3.03
CA LEU A 28 1.36 -13.22 2.86
C LEU A 28 2.67 -13.67 3.52
N GLY A 29 3.45 -12.74 4.07
CA GLY A 29 4.84 -12.98 4.47
C GLY A 29 5.83 -12.55 3.38
N ASP A 30 7.12 -12.51 3.72
CA ASP A 30 8.24 -12.21 2.81
C ASP A 30 8.06 -10.94 1.95
N GLY A 31 7.48 -9.89 2.53
CA GLY A 31 7.22 -8.64 1.83
C GLY A 31 6.14 -8.74 0.74
N LYS A 32 5.40 -9.86 0.65
CA LYS A 32 4.37 -10.11 -0.36
C LYS A 32 2.97 -9.77 0.13
N LEU A 33 2.13 -9.36 -0.80
CA LEU A 33 0.74 -8.97 -0.56
C LEU A 33 -0.20 -9.48 -1.65
N LEU A 34 -1.33 -10.06 -1.23
CA LEU A 34 -2.45 -10.41 -2.08
C LEU A 34 -3.46 -9.25 -2.09
N GLN A 35 -3.76 -8.73 -3.28
CA GLN A 35 -4.62 -7.57 -3.45
C GLN A 35 -5.33 -7.55 -4.80
N THR A 36 -6.36 -6.70 -4.90
CA THR A 36 -6.93 -6.28 -6.18
C THR A 36 -6.40 -4.90 -6.54
N TYR A 37 -5.41 -4.81 -7.43
CA TYR A 37 -4.71 -3.55 -7.70
C TYR A 37 -5.62 -2.54 -8.41
N SER A 38 -6.18 -2.92 -9.56
CA SER A 38 -7.17 -2.15 -10.32
C SER A 38 -7.77 -3.02 -11.44
N LYS A 39 -8.82 -2.52 -12.09
CA LYS A 39 -9.38 -3.14 -13.31
C LYS A 39 -8.34 -3.19 -14.44
N ASP A 40 -7.61 -2.10 -14.65
CA ASP A 40 -6.64 -1.97 -15.74
C ASP A 40 -5.37 -2.78 -15.51
N SER A 41 -5.04 -3.06 -14.24
CA SER A 41 -3.86 -3.84 -13.84
C SER A 41 -4.15 -5.34 -13.69
N GLY A 42 -5.30 -5.83 -14.16
CA GLY A 42 -5.62 -7.26 -14.25
C GLY A 42 -6.31 -7.87 -13.02
N GLY A 43 -6.81 -7.07 -12.09
CA GLY A 43 -7.58 -7.57 -10.93
C GLY A 43 -6.71 -8.11 -9.79
N VAL A 44 -7.01 -9.34 -9.34
CA VAL A 44 -6.37 -9.96 -8.17
C VAL A 44 -4.96 -10.42 -8.53
N ARG A 45 -3.97 -10.02 -7.74
CA ARG A 45 -2.55 -10.35 -7.95
C ARG A 45 -1.77 -10.39 -6.65
N ILE A 46 -0.59 -10.99 -6.73
CA ILE A 46 0.43 -10.92 -5.69
C ILE A 46 1.47 -9.88 -6.11
N ASP A 47 1.78 -8.94 -5.22
CA ASP A 47 2.82 -7.93 -5.39
C ASP A 47 3.80 -7.94 -4.21
N THR A 48 4.83 -7.09 -4.28
CA THR A 48 5.79 -6.83 -3.20
C THR A 48 5.62 -5.43 -2.63
N ILE A 49 5.90 -5.25 -1.34
CA ILE A 49 5.93 -3.93 -0.68
C ILE A 49 7.16 -3.16 -1.16
N GLU A 50 8.34 -3.75 -0.95
CA GLU A 50 9.65 -3.12 -1.12
C GLU A 50 9.87 -2.58 -2.53
N GLY A 51 10.40 -1.35 -2.61
CA GLY A 51 10.72 -0.68 -3.87
C GLY A 51 9.50 -0.20 -4.65
N THR A 52 8.28 -0.43 -4.17
CA THR A 52 7.05 -0.06 -4.87
C THR A 52 6.36 1.16 -4.25
N THR A 53 5.28 1.62 -4.88
CA THR A 53 4.44 2.67 -4.29
C THR A 53 3.75 2.22 -3.00
N TRP A 54 3.65 0.91 -2.74
CA TRP A 54 3.03 0.37 -1.53
C TRP A 54 3.85 0.64 -0.29
N GLU A 55 5.19 0.53 -0.38
CA GLU A 55 6.10 0.90 0.70
C GLU A 55 5.88 2.35 1.17
N LYS A 56 5.78 3.27 0.21
CA LYS A 56 5.55 4.70 0.47
C LYS A 56 4.18 4.95 1.10
N ARG A 57 3.17 4.18 0.70
CA ARG A 57 1.75 4.39 1.06
C ARG A 57 1.27 3.56 2.24
N PHE A 58 2.14 2.72 2.80
CA PHE A 58 1.83 1.91 3.97
C PHE A 58 1.53 2.82 5.17
N LEU A 59 0.37 2.60 5.79
CA LEU A 59 -0.08 3.33 6.97
C LEU A 59 0.07 2.46 8.21
N PHE A 60 -0.51 1.27 8.20
CA PHE A 60 -0.41 0.28 9.25
C PHE A 60 -0.90 -1.08 8.73
N GLY A 61 -0.60 -2.12 9.49
CA GLY A 61 -1.06 -3.49 9.27
C GLY A 61 -1.00 -4.25 10.59
N GLY A 62 -1.74 -5.36 10.67
CA GLY A 62 -1.80 -6.15 11.89
C GLY A 62 -2.74 -7.33 11.76
N SER A 63 -2.80 -8.11 12.84
CA SER A 63 -3.79 -9.16 13.00
C SER A 63 -5.20 -8.58 12.92
N ALA A 64 -6.10 -9.29 12.24
CA ALA A 64 -7.53 -9.01 12.30
C ALA A 64 -8.18 -9.56 13.59
N LEU A 65 -7.45 -10.39 14.33
CA LEU A 65 -7.80 -10.94 15.64
C LEU A 65 -7.20 -10.10 16.76
#